data_AF-A0A1R3KUY7-F1
#
_entry.id   AF-A0A1R3KUY7-F1
#
_cell.length_a   1.000
_cell.length_b   1.000
_cell.length_c   1.000
_cell.angle_alpha   90.00
_cell.angle_beta   90.00
_cell.angle_gamma   90.00
#
_symmetry.space_group_name_H-M   'P 1'
#
loop_
_entity.id
_entity.type
_entity.pdbx_description
1 polymer ?
#
loop_
_entity_poly.entity_id
_entity_poly.type
_entity_poly.pdbx_seq_one_letter_code
_entity_poly.pdbx_strand_id
1 'polypeptide(L)' 'MSVEVLDGATIVNFVEDEEAFNGSICDHFSLLDTDHDGLLSYGELLKELQSLRVFETHFGIDVKTNPKELARV' A
#
# COMPACT_ATOMS: atom_id res chain seq x y z
N MET A 1 -18.38 1.16 7.60
CA MET A 1 -17.31 0.73 6.68
C MET A 1 -17.62 -0.72 6.30
N SER A 2 -18.05 -0.96 5.06
CA SER A 2 -18.26 -2.30 4.50
C SER A 2 -16.91 -2.88 4.07
N VAL A 3 -16.69 -4.17 4.30
CA VAL A 3 -15.54 -4.88 3.76
C VAL A 3 -16.00 -5.49 2.45
N GLU A 4 -15.49 -4.99 1.33
CA GLU A 4 -15.79 -5.52 0.00
C GLU A 4 -14.76 -6.60 -0.32
N VAL A 5 -15.26 -7.83 -0.51
CA VAL A 5 -14.41 -8.94 -0.94
C VAL A 5 -14.30 -8.83 -2.45
N LEU A 6 -13.14 -8.35 -2.92
CA LEU A 6 -12.81 -8.36 -4.34
C LEU A 6 -12.47 -9.81 -4.73
N ASP A 7 -13.22 -10.37 -5.68
CA ASP A 7 -12.90 -11.66 -6.25
C ASP A 7 -11.74 -11.54 -7.27
N GLY A 8 -11.04 -12.66 -7.52
CA GLY A 8 -9.92 -12.67 -8.45
C GLY A 8 -10.32 -12.26 -9.87
N ALA A 9 -11.56 -12.50 -10.27
CA ALA A 9 -12.08 -12.12 -11.59
C ALA A 9 -12.20 -10.60 -11.74
N THR A 10 -12.62 -9.89 -10.69
CA THR A 10 -12.71 -8.43 -10.65
C THR A 10 -11.33 -7.80 -10.73
N ILE A 11 -10.34 -8.40 -10.06
CA ILE A 11 -8.93 -7.96 -10.15
C ILE A 11 -8.40 -8.15 -11.58
N VAL A 12 -8.65 -9.32 -12.18
CA VAL A 12 -8.20 -9.59 -13.56
C VAL A 12 -8.87 -8.63 -14.55
N ASN A 13 -10.19 -8.42 -14.45
CA ASN A 13 -10.90 -7.46 -15.30
C ASN A 13 -10.36 -6.04 -15.17
N PHE A 14 -9.97 -5.61 -13.96
CA PHE A 14 -9.34 -4.30 -13.75
C PHE A 14 -7.95 -4.23 -14.40
N VAL A 15 -7.16 -5.31 -14.32
CA VAL A 15 -5.82 -5.37 -14.94
C VAL A 15 -5.89 -5.44 -16.47
N GLU A 16 -6.93 -6.08 -17.02
CA GLU A 16 -7.17 -6.16 -18.46
C GLU A 16 -7.71 -4.85 -19.05
N ASP A 17 -8.36 -4.01 -18.24
CA ASP A 17 -8.72 -2.65 -18.63
C ASP A 17 -7.49 -1.74 -18.59
N GLU A 18 -6.76 -1.70 -19.71
CA GLU A 18 -5.55 -0.87 -19.83
C GLU A 18 -5.81 0.62 -19.53
N GLU A 19 -7.00 1.16 -19.82
CA GLU A 19 -7.29 2.58 -19.58
C GLU A 19 -7.47 2.86 -18.09
N ALA A 20 -8.29 2.03 -17.41
CA ALA A 20 -8.50 2.14 -15.96
C ALA A 20 -7.21 1.80 -15.19
N PHE A 21 -6.49 0.77 -15.62
CA PHE A 21 -5.23 0.37 -15.02
C PHE A 21 -4.16 1.45 -15.18
N ASN A 22 -3.92 1.93 -16.41
CA ASN A 22 -2.92 2.97 -16.63
C ASN A 22 -3.29 4.27 -15.94
N GLY A 23 -4.57 4.67 -15.92
CA GLY A 23 -5.02 5.85 -15.16
C GLY A 23 -4.71 5.71 -13.67
N SER A 24 -5.08 4.57 -13.07
CA SER A 24 -4.80 4.29 -11.65
C SER A 24 -3.30 4.24 -11.34
N ILE A 25 -2.49 3.68 -12.23
CA ILE A 25 -1.03 3.58 -12.05
C ILE A 25 -0.38 4.96 -12.23
N CYS A 26 -0.80 5.75 -13.21
CA CYS A 26 -0.29 7.10 -13.42
C CYS A 26 -0.61 8.03 -12.24
N ASP A 27 -1.83 7.96 -11.70
CA ASP A 27 -2.23 8.75 -10.53
C ASP A 27 -1.43 8.35 -9.29
N HIS A 28 -1.23 7.04 -9.07
CA HIS A 28 -0.43 6.54 -7.96
C HIS A 28 1.06 6.87 -8.13
N PHE A 29 1.58 6.77 -9.34
CA PHE A 29 2.95 7.18 -9.68
C PHE A 29 3.15 8.67 -9.44
N SER A 30 2.20 9.51 -9.84
CA SER A 30 2.25 10.97 -9.63
C SER A 30 2.23 11.38 -8.16
N LEU A 31 1.62 10.56 -7.30
CA LEU A 31 1.62 10.76 -5.85
C LEU A 31 2.97 10.37 -5.22
N LEU A 32 3.62 9.36 -5.80
CA LEU A 32 4.88 8.79 -5.34
C LEU A 32 6.10 9.60 -5.79
N ASP A 33 6.14 9.95 -7.08
CA ASP A 33 7.16 10.75 -7.74
C ASP A 33 7.05 12.21 -7.25
N THR A 34 7.73 12.47 -6.15
CA THR A 34 7.60 13.73 -5.41
C THR A 34 8.43 14.83 -6.06
N ASP A 35 9.53 14.46 -6.73
CA ASP A 35 10.40 15.40 -7.44
C ASP A 35 10.04 15.55 -8.93
N HIS A 36 9.04 14.79 -9.41
CA HIS A 36 8.52 14.82 -10.77
C HIS A 36 9.61 14.57 -11.82
N ASP A 37 10.57 13.71 -11.50
CA ASP A 37 11.66 13.32 -12.40
C ASP A 37 11.25 12.20 -13.39
N GLY A 38 10.06 11.62 -13.20
CA GLY A 38 9.50 10.55 -14.02
C GLY A 38 10.06 9.17 -13.68
N LEU A 39 10.80 9.04 -12.58
CA LEU A 39 11.34 7.82 -12.03
C LEU A 39 10.89 7.67 -10.57
N LEU A 40 10.94 6.45 -10.04
CA LEU A 40 10.72 6.22 -8.61
C LEU A 40 12.03 5.82 -7.97
N SER A 41 12.59 6.73 -7.19
CA SER A 41 13.72 6.42 -6.34
C SER A 41 13.30 5.49 -5.19
N TYR A 42 14.28 4.79 -4.60
CA TYR A 42 14.01 3.97 -3.41
C TYR A 42 13.43 4.80 -2.26
N GLY A 43 13.86 6.06 -2.11
CA GLY A 43 13.35 6.95 -1.07
C GLY A 43 11.88 7.32 -1.25
N GLU A 44 11.44 7.47 -2.50
CA GLU A 44 10.03 7.76 -2.84
C GLU A 44 9.16 6.52 -2.66
N LEU A 45 9.60 5.37 -3.17
CA LEU A 45 8.90 4.09 -3.00
C LEU A 45 8.79 3.69 -1.52
N LEU A 46 9.80 4.01 -0.71
CA LEU A 46 9.84 3.68 0.71
C LEU A 46 8.68 4.31 1.48
N LYS A 47 8.19 5.49 1.09
CA LYS A 47 7.03 6.13 1.72
C LYS A 47 5.78 5.27 1.60
N GLU A 48 5.52 4.72 0.42
CA GLU A 48 4.37 3.83 0.20
C GLU A 48 4.56 2.47 0.86
N LEU A 49 5.76 1.90 0.83
CA LEU A 49 6.04 0.63 1.52
C LEU A 49 5.87 0.74 3.05
N GLN A 50 6.17 1.93 3.61
CA GLN A 50 5.87 2.25 5.01
C GLN A 50 4.36 2.44 5.24
N SER A 51 3.66 3.13 4.34
CA SER A 51 2.19 3.31 4.38
C SER A 51 1.44 1.98 4.34
N LEU A 52 1.90 1.05 3.49
CA LEU A 52 1.38 -0.30 3.35
C LEU A 52 1.85 -1.26 4.46
N ARG A 53 2.68 -0.79 5.40
CA ARG A 53 3.20 -1.56 6.53
C ARG A 53 3.88 -2.88 6.13
N VAL A 54 4.46 -2.93 4.93
CA VAL A 54 5.08 -4.14 4.36
C VAL A 54 6.33 -4.55 5.14
N PHE A 55 7.00 -3.59 5.78
CA PHE A 55 8.15 -3.82 6.66
C PHE A 55 7.78 -4.23 8.08
N GLU A 56 6.50 -4.14 8.47
CA GLU A 56 6.07 -4.63 9.77
C GLU A 56 6.08 -6.15 9.75
N THR A 57 6.70 -6.76 10.76
CA THR A 57 6.82 -8.23 10.92
C THR A 57 5.45 -8.92 11.00
N HIS A 58 4.36 -8.15 11.09
CA HIS A 58 2.98 -8.60 11.20
C HIS A 58 2.08 -8.09 10.06
N PHE A 59 2.63 -7.48 9.01
CA PHE A 59 1.88 -6.95 7.87
C PHE A 59 0.65 -6.10 8.29
N GLY A 60 0.80 -5.23 9.29
CA GLY A 60 -0.29 -4.35 9.74
C GLY A 60 -1.36 -5.01 10.61
N ILE A 61 -1.15 -6.23 11.13
CA ILE A 61 -1.98 -6.74 12.22
C ILE A 61 -1.59 -6.00 13.51
N ASP A 62 -2.44 -5.08 13.97
CA ASP A 62 -2.36 -4.51 15.32
C ASP A 62 -2.57 -5.64 16.34
N VAL A 63 -1.49 -6.35 16.67
CA VAL A 63 -1.45 -7.23 17.83
C VAL A 63 -1.63 -6.33 19.03
N LYS A 64 -2.80 -6.39 19.67
CA LYS A 64 -3.07 -5.69 20.94
C LYS A 64 -1.96 -6.05 21.92
N THR A 65 -1.02 -5.13 22.12
CA THR A 65 0.05 -5.29 23.09
C THR A 65 -0.60 -5.43 24.46
N ASN A 66 -0.37 -6.58 25.10
CA ASN A 66 -0.94 -6.86 26.40
C ASN A 66 -0.35 -5.83 27.40
N PRO A 67 -1.16 -5.07 28.14
CA PRO A 67 -0.67 -4.00 29.02
C PRO A 67 0.33 -4.46 30.10
N LYS A 68 0.47 -5.77 30.32
CA LYS A 68 1.50 -6.36 31.20
C LYS A 68 2.92 -6.30 30.64
N GLU A 69 3.11 -6.18 29.32
CA GLU A 69 4.44 -6.08 28.71
C GLU A 69 5.02 -4.67 28.80
N LEU A 70 4.17 -3.64 28.93
CA LEU A 70 4.58 -2.24 29.12
C LEU A 70 5.04 -1.92 30.55
N ALA A 71 4.78 -2.81 31.51
CA ALA A 71 5.08 -2.59 32.93
C ALA A 71 6.49 -3.07 33.36
N ARG A 72 7.33 -3.49 32.41
CA ARG A 72 8.72 -3.91 32.66
C ARG A 72 9.71 -3.04 31.90
N VAL A 73 9.79 -1.76 32.26
CA VAL A 73 10.98 -0.91 32.10
C VAL A 73 11.09 -0.02 33.33
#